data_AF-A0A524D2Z0-F1
#
_entry.id   AF-A0A524D2Z0-F1
#
_cell.length_a   1.000
_cell.length_b   1.000
_cell.length_c   1.000
_cell.angle_alpha   90.00
_cell.angle_beta   90.00
_cell.angle_gamma   90.00
#
_symmetry.space_group_name_H-M   'P 1'
#
loop_
_entity.id
_entity.type
_entity.pdbx_description
1 polymer ?
#
loop_
_entity_poly.entity_id
_entity_poly.type
_entity_poly.pdbx_seq_one_letter_code
_entity_poly.pdbx_strand_id
1 'polypeptide(L)'
;MEDDHLNYDVNINGNLYEFSLDTYDGETYLSILDAGGLADAIPKYGEQYEWIEPRLAKIPGIKQTWTTRWHIQTPSALKKVKALLKKHEFHEE
;
A
#
# COMPACT_ATOMS: atom_id res chain seq x y z
N MET A 1 -3.58 7.42 -21.62
CA MET A 1 -4.02 6.46 -20.58
C MET A 1 -4.05 7.27 -19.31
N GLU A 2 -5.16 7.28 -18.59
CA GLU A 2 -5.28 8.05 -17.35
C GLU A 2 -4.45 7.37 -16.27
N ASP A 3 -3.52 8.12 -15.67
CA ASP A 3 -2.84 7.71 -14.45
C ASP A 3 -3.89 7.64 -13.32
N ASP A 4 -4.07 6.46 -12.74
CA ASP A 4 -5.00 6.22 -11.64
C ASP A 4 -4.19 6.19 -10.34
N HIS A 5 -4.46 7.15 -9.46
CA HIS A 5 -3.88 7.22 -8.11
C HIS A 5 -5.01 7.05 -7.10
N LEU A 6 -4.94 5.99 -6.30
CA LEU A 6 -5.92 5.69 -5.26
C LEU A 6 -5.22 5.61 -3.90
N ASN A 7 -5.74 6.33 -2.92
CA ASN A 7 -5.28 6.22 -1.53
C ASN A 7 -6.23 5.34 -0.72
N TYR A 8 -5.64 4.58 0.20
CA TYR A 8 -6.33 3.71 1.14
C TYR A 8 -5.91 4.07 2.56
N ASP A 9 -6.85 4.59 3.34
CA ASP A 9 -6.70 4.85 4.76
C ASP A 9 -6.97 3.55 5.54
N VAL A 10 -5.91 2.89 5.98
CA VAL A 10 -5.93 1.58 6.62
C VAL A 10 -5.71 1.72 8.12
N ASN A 11 -6.61 1.15 8.91
CA ASN A 11 -6.42 1.05 10.36
C ASN A 11 -5.54 -0.16 10.71
N ILE A 12 -4.40 0.11 11.35
CA ILE A 12 -3.48 -0.90 11.86
C ILE A 12 -3.31 -0.65 13.35
N ASN A 13 -3.72 -1.61 14.19
CA ASN A 13 -3.60 -1.54 15.66
C ASN A 13 -4.21 -0.26 16.29
N GLY A 14 -5.24 0.33 15.68
CA GLY A 14 -5.84 1.58 16.15
C GLY A 14 -5.20 2.85 15.59
N ASN A 15 -4.12 2.74 14.80
CA ASN A 15 -3.49 3.84 14.10
C ASN A 15 -3.96 3.90 12.63
N LEU A 16 -4.18 5.10 12.12
CA LEU A 16 -4.53 5.32 10.72
C LEU A 16 -3.28 5.50 9.87
N TYR A 17 -3.20 4.75 8.78
CA TYR A 17 -2.08 4.71 7.86
C TYR A 17 -2.52 4.77 6.42
N GLU A 18 -1.82 5.54 5.60
CA GLU A 18 -2.16 5.69 4.18
C GLU A 18 -1.28 4.79 3.31
N PHE A 19 -1.90 4.12 2.34
CA PHE A 19 -1.24 3.40 1.26
C PHE A 19 -1.69 3.97 -0.08
N SER A 20 -0.75 4.24 -0.98
CA SER A 20 -1.06 4.65 -2.35
C SER A 20 -1.02 3.48 -3.31
N LEU A 21 -1.96 3.44 -4.23
CA LEU A 21 -1.98 2.52 -5.35
C LEU A 21 -1.92 3.35 -6.64
N ASP A 22 -0.76 3.31 -7.28
CA ASP A 22 -0.41 4.11 -8.44
C ASP A 22 -0.41 3.23 -9.69
N THR A 23 -1.13 3.63 -10.74
CA THR A 23 -1.03 2.99 -12.06
C THR A 23 -0.41 3.95 -13.06
N TYR A 24 0.75 3.61 -13.58
CA TYR A 24 1.48 4.35 -14.61
C TYR A 24 1.95 3.38 -15.69
N ASP A 25 1.79 3.74 -16.96
CA ASP A 25 2.18 2.92 -18.13
C ASP A 25 1.62 1.49 -18.12
N GLY A 26 0.44 1.29 -17.52
CA GLY A 26 -0.20 -0.02 -17.39
C GLY A 26 0.37 -0.92 -16.29
N GLU A 27 1.37 -0.45 -15.55
CA GLU A 27 1.90 -1.12 -14.36
C GLU A 27 1.29 -0.53 -13.09
N THR A 28 0.95 -1.39 -12.12
CA THR A 28 0.36 -0.94 -10.85
C THR A 28 1.32 -1.18 -9.70
N TYR A 29 1.53 -0.16 -8.88
CA TYR A 29 2.40 -0.18 -7.73
C TYR A 29 1.62 0.15 -6.46
N LEU A 30 1.86 -0.60 -5.39
CA LEU A 30 1.47 -0.20 -4.04
C LEU A 30 2.66 0.48 -3.38
N SER A 31 2.46 1.63 -2.77
CA SER A 31 3.48 2.33 -1.99
C SER A 31 2.99 2.66 -0.59
N ILE A 32 3.88 2.58 0.39
CA ILE A 32 3.73 3.32 1.65
C ILE A 32 4.11 4.77 1.33
N LEU A 33 3.21 5.71 1.60
CA LEU A 33 3.49 7.13 1.39
C LEU A 33 4.54 7.57 2.42
N ASP A 34 5.74 7.81 1.92
CA ASP A 34 6.76 8.55 2.64
C ASP A 34 6.27 9.99 2.67
N ALA A 35 5.66 10.42 3.78
CA ALA A 35 5.36 11.84 4.01
C ALA A 35 6.68 12.60 4.17
N GLY A 36 7.41 12.76 3.06
CA GLY A 36 8.69 13.45 3.00
C GLY A 36 8.48 14.91 3.31
N GLY A 37 8.86 15.34 4.52
CA GLY A 37 8.89 16.77 4.84
C GLY A 37 8.90 17.14 6.33
N LEU A 38 8.64 16.21 7.26
CA LEU A 38 8.70 16.53 8.68
C LEU A 38 9.90 15.83 9.31
N ALA A 39 10.90 16.64 9.69
CA ALA A 39 12.07 16.25 10.48
C ALA A 39 11.73 15.64 11.88
N ASP A 40 10.44 15.43 12.17
CA ASP A 40 9.87 14.83 13.38
C ASP A 40 9.06 13.54 13.11
N ALA A 41 9.09 12.99 11.89
CA ALA A 41 8.41 11.73 11.56
C ALA A 41 9.16 10.51 12.17
N ILE A 42 8.96 10.25 13.46
CA ILE A 42 9.24 8.95 14.10
C ILE A 42 8.54 7.83 13.26
N PRO A 43 9.17 6.67 13.03
CA PRO A 43 8.98 5.83 11.84
C PRO A 43 7.62 5.14 11.78
N LYS A 44 6.60 5.84 11.28
CA LYS A 44 5.32 5.24 10.87
C LYS A 44 5.50 4.16 9.78
N TYR A 45 6.60 4.24 9.04
CA TYR A 45 7.06 3.22 8.11
C TYR A 45 7.20 1.83 8.75
N GLY A 46 7.69 1.72 9.99
CA GLY A 46 7.95 0.42 10.62
C GLY A 46 6.68 -0.42 10.75
N GLU A 47 5.67 0.09 11.45
CA GLU A 47 4.39 -0.60 11.64
C GLU A 47 3.65 -0.85 10.31
N GLN A 48 3.66 0.12 9.38
CA GLN A 48 3.07 -0.07 8.04
C GLN A 48 3.76 -1.20 7.28
N TYR A 49 5.09 -1.20 7.28
CA TYR A 49 5.92 -2.19 6.58
C TYR A 49 5.77 -3.58 7.19
N GLU A 50 5.93 -3.71 8.50
CA GLU A 50 5.79 -4.98 9.24
C GLU A 50 4.38 -5.56 9.09
N TRP A 51 3.37 -4.70 8.92
CA TRP A 51 2.03 -5.15 8.60
C TRP A 51 1.89 -5.59 7.14
N ILE A 52 2.30 -4.78 6.16
CA ILE A 52 2.00 -5.03 4.74
C ILE A 52 2.90 -6.11 4.12
N GLU A 53 4.20 -6.14 4.44
CA GLU A 53 5.19 -7.02 3.82
C GLU A 53 4.80 -8.51 3.89
N PRO A 54 4.54 -9.10 5.08
CA PRO A 54 4.20 -10.51 5.18
C PRO A 54 2.82 -10.85 4.57
N ARG A 55 1.96 -9.85 4.35
CA ARG A 55 0.66 -10.01 3.67
C ARG A 55 0.84 -10.06 2.16
N LEU A 56 1.70 -9.19 1.61
CA LEU A 56 2.01 -9.17 0.18
C LEU A 56 2.89 -10.34 -0.25
N ALA A 57 3.84 -10.77 0.59
CA ALA A 57 4.71 -11.92 0.30
C ALA A 57 3.92 -13.22 0.06
N LYS A 58 2.67 -13.32 0.55
CA LYS A 58 1.77 -14.46 0.35
C LYS A 58 0.96 -14.38 -0.95
N ILE A 59 1.03 -13.27 -1.67
CA ILE A 59 0.26 -13.05 -2.90
C ILE A 59 1.17 -13.28 -4.11
N PRO A 60 0.96 -14.35 -4.90
CA PRO A 60 1.74 -14.56 -6.12
C PRO A 60 1.48 -13.43 -7.13
N GLY A 61 2.53 -13.00 -7.81
CA GLY A 61 2.47 -11.87 -8.75
C GLY A 61 2.65 -10.50 -8.10
N ILE A 62 3.21 -10.45 -6.89
CA ILE A 62 3.71 -9.22 -6.26
C ILE A 62 5.23 -9.32 -6.15
N LYS A 63 5.92 -8.27 -6.59
CA LYS A 63 7.37 -8.14 -6.48
C LYS A 63 7.71 -6.85 -5.76
N GLN A 64 8.45 -6.94 -4.66
CA GLN A 64 9.00 -5.75 -4.03
C GLN A 64 10.04 -5.10 -4.95
N THR A 65 9.84 -3.84 -5.30
CA THR A 65 10.79 -3.07 -6.12
C THR A 65 11.63 -2.16 -5.24
N TRP A 66 11.03 -1.57 -4.21
CA TRP A 66 11.67 -0.70 -3.23
C TRP A 66 11.24 -1.09 -1.82
N THR A 67 11.98 -0.61 -0.82
CA THR A 67 11.68 -0.84 0.61
C THR A 67 10.22 -0.54 0.96
N THR A 68 9.64 0.51 0.39
CA THR A 68 8.26 0.96 0.61
C THR A 68 7.32 0.71 -0.58
N ARG A 69 7.77 -0.02 -1.62
CA ARG A 69 7.01 -0.13 -2.87
C ARG A 69 7.02 -1.54 -3.46
N TRP A 70 5.84 -1.98 -3.90
CA TRP A 70 5.61 -3.29 -4.49
C TRP A 70 4.94 -3.16 -5.85
N HIS A 71 5.53 -3.79 -6.85
CA HIS A 71 4.94 -3.95 -8.17
C HIS A 71 3.93 -5.11 -8.16
N ILE A 72 2.71 -4.82 -8.60
CA ILE A 72 1.62 -5.77 -8.76
C ILE A 72 1.57 -6.20 -10.23
N GLN A 73 2.12 -7.38 -10.51
CA GLN A 73 2.37 -7.86 -11.86
C GLN A 73 1.16 -8.55 -12.52
N THR A 74 0.10 -8.84 -11.75
CA THR A 74 -1.07 -9.56 -12.26
C THR A 74 -2.39 -8.94 -11.79
N PRO A 75 -3.45 -9.01 -12.62
CA PRO A 75 -4.79 -8.55 -12.21
C PRO A 75 -5.34 -9.30 -10.98
N SER A 76 -4.99 -10.58 -10.84
CA SER A 76 -5.36 -11.40 -9.69
C SER A 76 -4.69 -10.91 -8.39
N ALA A 77 -3.43 -10.49 -8.47
CA ALA A 77 -2.73 -9.87 -7.34
C ALA A 77 -3.37 -8.51 -7.00
N LEU A 78 -3.66 -7.69 -8.01
CA LEU A 78 -4.33 -6.40 -7.83
C LEU A 78 -5.65 -6.53 -7.07
N LYS A 79 -6.50 -7.47 -7.48
CA LYS A 79 -7.78 -7.74 -6.81
C LYS A 79 -7.59 -8.13 -5.35
N LYS A 80 -6.57 -8.95 -5.04
CA LYS A 80 -6.24 -9.37 -3.67
C LYS A 80 -5.71 -8.21 -2.83
N VAL A 81 -4.86 -7.35 -3.39
CA VAL A 81 -4.34 -6.15 -2.71
C VAL A 81 -5.48 -5.18 -2.42
N LYS A 82 -6.31 -4.85 -3.40
CA LYS A 82 -7.49 -3.99 -3.20
C LYS A 82 -8.43 -4.54 -2.14
N ALA A 83 -8.68 -5.85 -2.15
CA ALA A 83 -9.51 -6.50 -1.13
C ALA A 83 -8.87 -6.48 0.28
N LEU A 84 -7.54 -6.62 0.36
CA LEU A 84 -6.80 -6.55 1.62
C LEU A 84 -6.91 -5.16 2.26
N LEU A 85 -6.66 -4.11 1.46
CA LEU A 85 -6.71 -2.72 1.90
C LEU A 85 -8.14 -2.34 2.29
N LYS A 86 -9.13 -2.60 1.42
CA LYS A 86 -10.55 -2.34 1.72
C LYS A 86 -11.07 -3.04 2.97
N LYS A 87 -10.59 -4.26 3.25
CA LYS A 87 -11.00 -5.00 4.46
C LYS A 87 -10.60 -4.27 5.75
N HIS A 88 -9.54 -3.47 5.69
CA HIS A 88 -8.98 -2.73 6.84
C HIS A 88 -9.11 -1.22 6.62
N GLU A 89 -9.86 -0.80 5.61
CA GLU A 89 -10.13 0.59 5.30
C GLU A 89 -10.96 1.17 6.44
N PHE A 90 -10.52 2.32 6.94
CA PHE A 90 -11.24 3.05 7.95
C PHE A 90 -12.46 3.70 7.29
N HIS A 91 -13.66 3.33 7.77
CA HIS A 91 -14.90 4.00 7.43
C HIS A 91 -15.33 4.82 8.66
N GLU A 92 -15.36 6.15 8.52
CA GLU A 92 -15.95 7.02 9.54
C GLU A 92 -17.47 6.77 9.55
N GLU A 93 -18.01 6.35 10.71
CA GLU A 93 -19.46 6.23 10.97
C GLU A 93 -20.04 7.55 11.49
#